data_AF-A0A2N5G1P9-F1
#
_entry.id   AF-A0A2N5G1P9-F1
#
_cell.length_a   1.000
_cell.length_b   1.000
_cell.length_c   1.000
_cell.angle_alpha   90.00
_cell.angle_beta   90.00
_cell.angle_gamma   90.00
#
_symmetry.space_group_name_H-M   'P 1'
#
loop_
_entity.id
_entity.type
_entity.pdbx_description
1 polymer ?
#
loop_
_entity_poly.entity_id
_entity_poly.type
_entity_poly.pdbx_seq_one_letter_code
_entity_poly.pdbx_strand_id
1 'polypeptide(L)'
;MNSQLNKPKGIGQILDLTFSLARNRFGSFTAIFLILVGPVYLLQALFSLAAGQSFFRDINSGGTWFEQIASSFETGTAGADVYAPGSLFADLGLVFAGLLSALMIPVAGAAVLIAVDQVRKGKEFTTGMVIKKAFRRFWPILGTSILFSIITFAIIILPIIFVSITGIFGSMVHPVIGIIFAGLFLLAFAVGVGYLLTRWSFYFGYTVLEKKAPGFSESWTLTQGRSWHMLLIYALLFLIIGIVSFAIEMTAGLLLGGSVLFDIILNLATLVTTCLYYVGFSVMYFDLKGRQGGDDLNSMIEDYSRVQ
;
A
#
# COMPACT_ATOMS: atom_id res chain seq x y z
N MET A 1 0.54 28.95 -0.90
CA MET A 1 1.69 28.04 -0.68
C MET A 1 1.41 27.23 0.57
N ASN A 2 1.38 25.89 0.53
CA ASN A 2 1.23 25.11 1.77
C ASN A 2 2.59 24.99 2.45
N SER A 3 2.96 26.02 3.22
CA SER A 3 4.28 26.16 3.87
C SER A 3 4.62 24.99 4.80
N GLN A 4 3.62 24.23 5.25
CA GLN A 4 3.84 23.04 6.06
C GLN A 4 4.60 21.96 5.30
N LEU A 5 4.37 21.75 4.00
CA LEU A 5 5.06 20.70 3.22
C LEU A 5 6.56 20.93 3.02
N ASN A 6 7.06 22.13 3.29
CA ASN A 6 8.46 22.51 3.09
C ASN A 6 9.30 22.50 4.37
N LYS A 7 8.68 22.32 5.55
CA LYS A 7 9.38 22.37 6.84
C LYS A 7 9.64 20.98 7.42
N PRO A 8 10.74 20.77 8.16
CA PRO A 8 10.99 19.52 8.86
C PRO A 8 9.91 19.27 9.94
N LYS A 9 9.39 18.04 10.01
CA LYS A 9 8.28 17.67 10.91
C LYS A 9 8.64 16.58 11.91
N GLY A 10 7.93 16.58 13.05
CA GLY A 10 7.83 15.45 13.96
C GLY A 10 6.88 14.37 13.43
N ILE A 11 6.86 13.20 14.10
CA ILE A 11 6.05 12.04 13.69
C ILE A 11 4.56 12.38 13.64
N GLY A 12 4.01 12.97 14.71
CA GLY A 12 2.60 13.38 14.76
C GLY A 12 2.24 14.39 13.67
N GLN A 13 3.11 15.37 13.41
CA GLN A 13 2.89 16.37 12.36
C GLN A 13 2.86 15.76 10.95
N ILE A 14 3.64 14.70 10.68
CA ILE A 14 3.60 13.98 9.40
C ILE A 14 2.27 13.26 9.22
N LEU A 15 1.79 12.58 10.27
CA LEU A 15 0.49 11.91 10.26
C LEU A 15 -0.66 12.92 10.14
N ASP A 16 -0.65 13.98 10.94
CA ASP A 16 -1.66 15.04 10.90
C ASP A 16 -1.75 15.68 9.52
N LEU A 17 -0.61 15.98 8.91
CA LEU A 17 -0.58 16.54 7.55
C LEU A 17 -1.07 15.53 6.51
N THR A 18 -0.73 14.24 6.68
CA THR A 18 -1.20 13.17 5.81
C THR A 18 -2.73 13.10 5.83
N PHE A 19 -3.34 13.04 7.02
CA PHE A 19 -4.79 13.00 7.18
C PHE A 19 -5.46 14.29 6.74
N SER A 20 -4.87 15.45 7.05
CA SER A 20 -5.37 16.75 6.60
C SER A 20 -5.41 16.86 5.08
N LEU A 21 -4.33 16.45 4.40
CA LEU A 21 -4.29 16.43 2.94
C LEU A 21 -5.28 15.42 2.35
N ALA A 22 -5.30 14.20 2.90
CA ALA A 22 -6.23 13.16 2.47
C ALA A 22 -7.69 13.62 2.62
N ARG A 23 -8.04 14.31 3.71
CA ARG A 23 -9.38 14.84 3.95
C ARG A 23 -9.73 16.01 3.03
N ASN A 24 -8.85 17.01 2.95
CA ASN A 24 -9.12 18.25 2.21
C ASN A 24 -9.16 18.05 0.69
N ARG A 25 -8.52 16.99 0.18
CA ARG A 25 -8.45 16.66 -1.25
C ARG A 25 -8.91 15.23 -1.55
N PHE A 26 -9.73 14.66 -0.67
CA PHE A 26 -10.20 13.27 -0.78
C PHE A 26 -10.74 12.97 -2.17
N GLY A 27 -11.68 13.79 -2.67
CA GLY A 27 -12.28 13.60 -3.99
C GLY A 27 -11.24 13.55 -5.12
N SER A 28 -10.21 14.40 -5.08
CA SER A 28 -9.17 14.41 -6.12
C SER A 28 -8.28 13.18 -6.05
N PHE A 29 -7.82 12.77 -4.86
CA PHE A 29 -6.93 11.61 -4.72
C PHE A 29 -7.66 10.29 -4.92
N THR A 30 -8.87 10.13 -4.37
CA THR A 30 -9.71 8.95 -4.59
C THR A 30 -10.10 8.83 -6.05
N ALA A 31 -10.39 9.93 -6.75
CA ALA A 31 -10.66 9.90 -8.19
C ALA A 31 -9.47 9.39 -9.02
N ILE A 32 -8.22 9.66 -8.62
CA ILE A 32 -7.04 9.10 -9.31
C ILE A 32 -7.13 7.57 -9.30
N PHE A 33 -7.32 7.00 -8.13
CA PHE A 33 -7.40 5.56 -7.97
C PHE A 33 -8.67 4.96 -8.60
N LEU A 34 -9.81 5.63 -8.46
CA LEU A 34 -11.08 5.17 -9.05
C LEU A 34 -11.01 5.13 -10.57
N ILE A 35 -10.37 6.11 -11.22
CA ILE A 35 -10.21 6.13 -12.68
C ILE A 35 -9.24 5.04 -13.16
N LEU A 36 -8.17 4.78 -12.42
CA LEU A 36 -7.10 3.86 -12.86
C LEU A 36 -7.32 2.41 -12.46
N VAL A 37 -7.76 2.18 -11.22
CA VAL A 37 -7.89 0.85 -10.60
C VAL A 37 -9.35 0.41 -10.54
N GLY A 38 -10.30 1.35 -10.44
CA GLY A 38 -11.74 1.04 -10.38
C GLY A 38 -12.24 0.15 -11.53
N PRO A 39 -11.92 0.43 -12.81
CA PRO A 39 -12.29 -0.44 -13.93
C PRO A 39 -11.72 -1.86 -13.80
N VAL A 40 -10.54 -2.00 -13.22
CA VAL A 40 -9.90 -3.31 -13.01
C VAL A 40 -10.65 -4.12 -11.97
N TYR A 41 -11.08 -3.49 -10.88
CA TYR A 41 -11.89 -4.14 -9.85
C TYR A 41 -13.28 -4.51 -10.34
N LEU A 42 -13.89 -3.70 -11.21
CA LEU A 42 -15.15 -4.08 -11.88
C LEU A 42 -14.97 -5.32 -12.75
N LEU A 43 -13.87 -5.37 -13.51
CA LEU A 43 -13.54 -6.51 -14.35
C LEU A 43 -13.24 -7.76 -13.51
N GLN A 44 -12.59 -7.63 -12.35
CA GLN A 44 -12.42 -8.71 -11.39
C GLN A 44 -13.77 -9.24 -10.90
N ALA A 45 -14.69 -8.36 -10.51
CA ALA A 45 -16.04 -8.74 -10.07
C ALA A 45 -16.83 -9.49 -11.16
N LEU A 46 -16.69 -9.07 -12.43
CA LEU A 46 -17.31 -9.77 -13.56
C LEU A 46 -16.74 -11.18 -13.74
N PHE A 47 -15.43 -11.37 -13.58
CA PHE A 47 -14.84 -12.71 -13.66
C PHE A 47 -15.22 -13.58 -12.47
N SER A 48 -15.31 -13.02 -11.27
CA SER A 48 -15.86 -13.72 -10.09
C SER A 48 -17.28 -14.22 -10.32
N LEU A 49 -18.17 -13.38 -10.87
CA LEU A 49 -19.52 -13.80 -11.26
C LEU A 49 -19.49 -14.91 -12.31
N ALA A 50 -18.61 -14.79 -13.31
CA ALA A 50 -18.44 -15.80 -14.36
C ALA A 50 -17.83 -17.13 -13.84
N ALA A 51 -17.11 -17.08 -12.72
CA ALA A 51 -16.61 -18.25 -12.00
C ALA A 51 -17.71 -18.97 -11.19
N GLY A 52 -18.91 -18.39 -11.11
CA GLY A 52 -20.04 -18.95 -10.34
C GLY A 52 -20.15 -18.41 -8.92
N GLN A 53 -19.37 -17.40 -8.54
CA GLN A 53 -19.50 -16.74 -7.24
C GLN A 53 -20.80 -15.91 -7.22
N SER A 54 -21.62 -16.09 -6.18
CA SER A 54 -22.87 -15.35 -6.04
C SER A 54 -22.64 -13.88 -5.74
N PHE A 55 -23.51 -13.01 -6.29
CA PHE A 55 -23.38 -11.56 -6.08
C PHE A 55 -23.63 -11.17 -4.62
N PHE A 56 -24.59 -11.82 -3.96
CA PHE A 56 -24.85 -11.72 -2.53
C PHE A 56 -24.50 -13.04 -1.83
N ARG A 57 -24.52 -13.04 -0.50
CA ARG A 57 -24.32 -14.26 0.30
C ARG A 57 -25.34 -15.32 -0.08
N ASP A 58 -24.88 -16.54 -0.35
CA ASP A 58 -25.76 -17.69 -0.53
C ASP A 58 -26.30 -18.18 0.81
N ILE A 59 -27.61 -18.03 1.01
CA ILE A 59 -28.33 -18.50 2.21
C ILE A 59 -28.74 -19.99 2.05
N ASN A 60 -28.61 -20.54 0.85
CA ASN A 60 -29.04 -21.91 0.51
C ASN A 60 -27.97 -23.00 0.76
N SER A 61 -26.81 -22.65 1.33
CA SER A 61 -25.69 -23.58 1.55
C SER A 61 -25.87 -24.56 2.72
N GLY A 62 -27.04 -24.57 3.37
CA GLY A 62 -27.33 -25.42 4.53
C GLY A 62 -26.79 -24.81 5.84
N GLY A 63 -27.54 -25.02 6.93
CA GLY A 63 -27.26 -24.43 8.24
C GLY A 63 -27.86 -23.03 8.45
N THR A 64 -28.00 -22.63 9.71
CA THR A 64 -28.42 -21.27 10.08
C THR A 64 -27.25 -20.29 9.92
N TRP A 65 -27.53 -18.99 9.71
CA TRP A 65 -26.51 -17.95 9.52
C TRP A 65 -25.43 -17.95 10.62
N PHE A 66 -25.82 -18.24 11.87
CA PHE A 66 -24.87 -18.32 12.99
C PHE A 66 -23.97 -19.56 12.93
N GLU A 67 -24.49 -20.71 12.46
CA GLU A 67 -23.67 -21.93 12.26
C GLU A 67 -22.63 -21.71 11.16
N GLN A 68 -22.99 -21.03 10.08
CA GLN A 68 -22.06 -20.68 9.00
C GLN A 68 -20.99 -19.67 9.44
N ILE A 69 -21.32 -18.79 10.39
CA ILE A 69 -20.35 -17.88 10.99
C ILE A 69 -19.45 -18.62 11.97
N ALA A 70 -20.02 -19.44 12.85
CA ALA A 70 -19.25 -20.25 13.79
C ALA A 70 -18.26 -21.15 13.05
N SER A 71 -18.67 -21.77 11.95
CA SER A 71 -17.80 -22.59 11.10
C SER A 71 -16.70 -21.75 10.42
N SER A 72 -16.97 -20.50 10.03
CA SER A 72 -15.92 -19.61 9.47
C SER A 72 -14.82 -19.25 10.49
N PHE A 73 -15.16 -19.23 11.79
CA PHE A 73 -14.20 -19.04 12.87
C PHE A 73 -13.44 -20.33 13.22
N GLU A 74 -14.11 -21.49 13.22
CA GLU A 74 -13.48 -22.80 13.49
C GLU A 74 -12.50 -23.24 12.40
N THR A 75 -12.83 -22.96 11.14
CA THR A 75 -11.99 -23.33 9.99
C THR A 75 -10.81 -22.34 9.82
N GLY A 76 -10.75 -21.25 10.60
CA GLY A 76 -9.73 -20.21 10.48
C GLY A 76 -9.78 -19.46 9.15
N THR A 77 -10.87 -19.60 8.41
CA THR A 77 -11.00 -19.20 7.01
C THR A 77 -12.31 -18.46 6.81
N ALA A 78 -12.42 -17.28 7.44
CA ALA A 78 -13.33 -16.25 6.96
C ALA A 78 -12.84 -15.80 5.57
N GLY A 79 -13.23 -16.54 4.51
CA GLY A 79 -12.85 -16.27 3.12
C GLY A 79 -12.09 -17.38 2.38
N ALA A 80 -11.87 -18.56 2.97
CA ALA A 80 -11.32 -19.72 2.24
C ALA A 80 -12.37 -20.80 2.01
N ASP A 81 -13.56 -20.39 1.58
CA ASP A 81 -14.29 -21.24 0.67
C ASP A 81 -13.39 -21.37 -0.56
N VAL A 82 -12.72 -22.53 -0.60
CA VAL A 82 -11.93 -23.02 -1.71
C VAL A 82 -12.68 -22.63 -2.98
N TYR A 83 -12.06 -21.76 -3.80
CA TYR A 83 -12.47 -21.51 -5.18
C TYR A 83 -12.86 -22.88 -5.75
N ALA A 84 -14.16 -23.16 -5.88
CA ALA A 84 -14.58 -24.25 -6.73
C ALA A 84 -13.97 -23.86 -8.08
N PRO A 85 -13.08 -24.69 -8.66
CA PRO A 85 -12.35 -24.29 -9.85
C PRO A 85 -13.38 -23.78 -10.86
N GLY A 86 -13.29 -22.48 -11.16
CA GLY A 86 -14.20 -21.84 -12.07
C GLY A 86 -14.01 -22.45 -13.46
N SER A 87 -14.72 -21.90 -14.45
CA SER A 87 -14.25 -22.12 -15.81
C SER A 87 -12.80 -21.61 -15.92
N LEU A 88 -11.92 -22.34 -16.62
CA LEU A 88 -10.53 -21.91 -16.88
C LEU A 88 -10.45 -20.45 -17.37
N PHE A 89 -11.46 -20.02 -18.13
CA PHE A 89 -11.61 -18.65 -18.59
C PHE A 89 -11.75 -17.64 -17.44
N ALA A 90 -12.60 -17.91 -16.46
CA ALA A 90 -12.81 -17.04 -15.31
C ALA A 90 -11.54 -16.93 -14.45
N ASP A 91 -10.87 -18.05 -14.20
CA ASP A 91 -9.63 -18.09 -13.42
C ASP A 91 -8.51 -17.30 -14.11
N LEU A 92 -8.31 -17.48 -15.42
CA LEU A 92 -7.36 -16.70 -16.20
C LEU A 92 -7.75 -15.20 -16.25
N GLY A 93 -9.05 -14.91 -16.28
CA GLY A 93 -9.57 -13.56 -16.21
C GLY A 93 -9.21 -12.85 -14.90
N LEU A 94 -9.32 -13.55 -13.77
CA LEU A 94 -8.95 -13.03 -12.45
C LEU A 94 -7.45 -12.79 -12.33
N VAL A 95 -6.62 -13.72 -12.84
CA VAL A 95 -5.16 -13.53 -12.89
C VAL A 95 -4.81 -12.32 -13.75
N PHE A 96 -5.44 -12.17 -14.91
CA PHE A 96 -5.25 -11.01 -15.78
C PHE A 96 -5.66 -9.70 -15.09
N ALA A 97 -6.81 -9.68 -14.41
CA ALA A 97 -7.27 -8.53 -13.64
C ALA A 97 -6.27 -8.15 -12.53
N GLY A 98 -5.78 -9.15 -11.79
CA GLY A 98 -4.77 -8.96 -10.74
C GLY A 98 -3.47 -8.37 -11.28
N LEU A 99 -2.98 -8.88 -12.42
CA LEU A 99 -1.80 -8.32 -13.10
C LEU A 99 -2.04 -6.88 -13.55
N LEU A 100 -3.21 -6.59 -14.13
CA LEU A 100 -3.56 -5.23 -14.55
C LEU A 100 -3.61 -4.26 -13.35
N SER A 101 -4.15 -4.71 -12.21
CA SER A 101 -4.18 -3.94 -10.97
C SER A 101 -2.77 -3.64 -10.46
N ALA A 102 -1.91 -4.66 -10.43
CA ALA A 102 -0.51 -4.53 -10.04
C ALA A 102 0.27 -3.53 -10.92
N LEU A 103 -0.10 -3.39 -12.20
CA LEU A 103 0.47 -2.40 -13.11
C LEU A 103 -0.10 -0.99 -12.88
N MET A 104 -1.39 -0.87 -12.58
CA MET A 104 -2.05 0.43 -12.41
C MET A 104 -1.76 1.09 -11.07
N ILE A 105 -1.56 0.32 -9.99
CA ILE A 105 -1.31 0.86 -8.64
C ILE A 105 -0.06 1.77 -8.58
N PRO A 106 1.12 1.39 -9.10
CA PRO A 106 2.27 2.29 -9.14
C PRO A 106 2.01 3.57 -9.94
N VAL A 107 1.22 3.50 -11.01
CA VAL A 107 0.85 4.69 -11.80
C VAL A 107 -0.07 5.62 -11.00
N ALA A 108 -1.04 5.06 -10.28
CA ALA A 108 -1.91 5.80 -9.38
C ALA A 108 -1.13 6.46 -8.25
N GLY A 109 -0.20 5.74 -7.62
CA GLY A 109 0.71 6.27 -6.62
C GLY A 109 1.58 7.42 -7.15
N ALA A 110 2.06 7.32 -8.39
CA ALA A 110 2.85 8.37 -9.03
C ALA A 110 1.99 9.62 -9.28
N ALA A 111 0.75 9.45 -9.71
CA ALA A 111 -0.19 10.54 -9.90
C ALA A 111 -0.52 11.25 -8.57
N VAL A 112 -0.69 10.50 -7.47
CA VAL A 112 -0.85 11.09 -6.12
C VAL A 112 0.39 11.89 -5.72
N LEU A 113 1.60 11.33 -5.90
CA LEU A 113 2.84 12.03 -5.58
C LEU A 113 3.00 13.33 -6.39
N ILE A 114 2.66 13.31 -7.68
CA ILE A 114 2.67 14.51 -8.54
C ILE A 114 1.62 15.52 -8.06
N ALA A 115 0.44 15.06 -7.65
CA ALA A 115 -0.61 15.92 -7.13
C ALA A 115 -0.18 16.60 -5.83
N VAL A 116 0.43 15.87 -4.89
CA VAL A 116 0.98 16.43 -3.66
C VAL A 116 2.11 17.42 -3.96
N ASP A 117 2.94 17.17 -4.97
CA ASP A 117 3.95 18.15 -5.44
C ASP A 117 3.31 19.45 -5.96
N GLN A 118 2.18 19.38 -6.68
CA GLN A 118 1.46 20.60 -7.11
C GLN A 118 0.90 21.36 -5.90
N VAL A 119 0.29 20.66 -4.94
CA VAL A 119 -0.20 21.26 -3.68
C VAL A 119 0.92 21.95 -2.92
N ARG A 120 2.08 21.29 -2.79
CA ARG A 120 3.30 21.86 -2.18
C ARG A 120 3.69 23.16 -2.85
N LYS A 121 3.72 23.18 -4.18
CA LYS A 121 4.06 24.35 -5.01
C LYS A 121 2.96 25.42 -5.07
N GLY A 122 1.82 25.21 -4.40
CA GLY A 122 0.67 26.11 -4.47
C GLY A 122 0.06 26.21 -5.87
N LYS A 123 0.27 25.20 -6.73
CA LYS A 123 -0.28 25.14 -8.08
C LYS A 123 -1.58 24.38 -8.08
N GLU A 124 -2.53 24.83 -8.89
CA GLU A 124 -3.75 24.07 -9.14
C GLU A 124 -3.45 22.82 -9.99
N PHE A 125 -4.25 21.78 -9.78
CA PHE A 125 -4.17 20.57 -10.59
C PHE A 125 -5.53 19.95 -10.82
N THR A 126 -5.64 19.23 -11.94
CA THR A 126 -6.78 18.36 -12.24
C THR A 126 -6.34 16.91 -12.20
N THR A 127 -7.25 16.01 -11.85
CA THR A 127 -6.99 14.56 -11.78
C THR A 127 -6.45 14.02 -13.10
N GLY A 128 -7.03 14.41 -14.24
CA GLY A 128 -6.55 13.99 -15.56
C GLY A 128 -5.13 14.49 -15.88
N MET A 129 -4.75 15.70 -15.44
CA MET A 129 -3.42 16.25 -15.69
C MET A 129 -2.33 15.46 -14.94
N VAL A 130 -2.57 15.11 -13.67
CA VAL A 130 -1.59 14.34 -12.88
C VAL A 130 -1.50 12.88 -13.34
N ILE A 131 -2.62 12.27 -13.74
CA ILE A 131 -2.65 10.94 -14.37
C ILE A 131 -1.84 10.95 -15.68
N LYS A 132 -2.10 11.92 -16.56
CA LYS A 132 -1.36 12.06 -17.82
C LYS A 132 0.14 12.22 -17.59
N LYS A 133 0.54 12.99 -16.58
CA LYS A 133 1.96 13.13 -16.20
C LYS A 133 2.57 11.82 -15.70
N ALA A 134 1.84 11.03 -14.90
CA ALA A 134 2.28 9.71 -14.46
C ALA A 134 2.50 8.75 -15.65
N PHE A 135 1.55 8.69 -16.58
CA PHE A 135 1.66 7.83 -17.78
C PHE A 135 2.80 8.20 -18.73
N ARG A 136 3.20 9.49 -18.80
CA ARG A 136 4.40 9.88 -19.58
C ARG A 136 5.68 9.20 -19.09
N ARG A 137 5.67 8.65 -17.88
CA ARG A 137 6.79 7.90 -17.30
C ARG A 137 6.42 6.47 -16.90
N PHE A 138 5.43 5.89 -17.57
CA PHE A 138 4.92 4.54 -17.30
C PHE A 138 6.03 3.49 -17.21
N TRP A 139 6.90 3.41 -18.22
CA TRP A 139 7.95 2.37 -18.26
C TRP A 139 8.98 2.46 -17.14
N PRO A 140 9.59 3.64 -16.85
CA PRO A 140 10.48 3.73 -15.69
C PRO A 140 9.78 3.47 -14.36
N ILE A 141 8.53 3.91 -14.17
CA ILE A 141 7.77 3.66 -12.93
C ILE A 141 7.54 2.16 -12.75
N LEU A 142 7.06 1.49 -13.81
CA LEU A 142 6.82 0.06 -13.75
C LEU A 142 8.10 -0.74 -13.55
N GLY A 143 9.15 -0.46 -14.33
CA GLY A 143 10.39 -1.21 -14.26
C GLY A 143 11.01 -1.17 -12.86
N THR A 144 10.99 -0.01 -12.21
CA THR A 144 11.53 0.13 -10.85
C THR A 144 10.60 -0.45 -9.79
N SER A 145 9.27 -0.36 -9.97
CA SER A 145 8.31 -1.00 -9.06
C SER A 145 8.33 -2.52 -9.15
N ILE A 146 8.49 -3.10 -10.34
CA ILE A 146 8.69 -4.54 -10.52
C ILE A 146 9.99 -4.98 -9.86
N LEU A 147 11.09 -4.27 -10.12
CA LEU A 147 12.38 -4.57 -9.48
C LEU A 147 12.29 -4.50 -7.95
N PHE A 148 11.65 -3.46 -7.39
CA PHE A 148 11.42 -3.35 -5.96
C PHE A 148 10.54 -4.48 -5.43
N SER A 149 9.53 -4.91 -6.17
CA SER A 149 8.65 -6.02 -5.79
C SER A 149 9.41 -7.35 -5.75
N ILE A 150 10.30 -7.61 -6.72
CA ILE A 150 11.17 -8.79 -6.74
C ILE A 150 12.14 -8.79 -5.54
N ILE A 151 12.77 -7.64 -5.26
CA ILE A 151 13.66 -7.48 -4.11
C ILE A 151 12.89 -7.72 -2.80
N THR A 152 11.70 -7.13 -2.68
CA THR A 152 10.82 -7.27 -1.51
C THR A 152 10.42 -8.72 -1.31
N PHE A 153 10.01 -9.41 -2.38
CA PHE A 153 9.66 -10.82 -2.36
C PHE A 153 10.83 -11.69 -1.86
N ALA A 154 12.03 -11.51 -2.43
CA ALA A 154 13.22 -12.26 -2.03
C ALA A 154 13.58 -12.02 -0.55
N ILE A 155 13.49 -10.79 -0.07
CA ILE A 155 13.82 -10.41 1.31
C ILE A 155 12.79 -10.89 2.32
N ILE A 156 11.52 -11.08 1.93
CA ILE A 156 10.47 -11.60 2.81
C ILE A 156 10.48 -13.14 2.84
N ILE A 157 10.62 -13.78 1.68
CA ILE A 157 10.58 -15.25 1.56
C ILE A 157 11.70 -15.91 2.36
N LEU A 158 12.92 -15.37 2.32
CA LEU A 158 14.08 -15.97 3.00
C LEU A 158 13.88 -16.07 4.53
N PRO A 159 13.50 -14.99 5.25
CA PRO A 159 13.09 -15.05 6.65
C PRO A 159 11.92 -16.00 6.92
N ILE A 160 10.89 -16.02 6.08
CA ILE A 160 9.74 -16.91 6.28
C ILE A 160 10.20 -18.37 6.24
N ILE A 161 10.98 -18.76 5.22
CA ILE A 161 11.53 -20.11 5.12
C ILE A 161 12.38 -20.44 6.36
N PHE A 162 13.24 -19.51 6.78
CA PHE A 162 14.08 -19.70 7.96
C PHE A 162 13.25 -19.89 9.25
N VAL A 163 12.26 -19.04 9.49
CA VAL A 163 11.36 -19.11 10.64
C VAL A 163 10.52 -20.39 10.61
N SER A 164 10.02 -20.80 9.43
CA SER A 164 9.25 -22.03 9.27
C SER A 164 10.10 -23.26 9.56
N ILE A 165 11.31 -23.35 9.01
CA ILE A 165 12.24 -24.46 9.27
C ILE A 165 12.58 -24.51 10.77
N THR A 166 13.03 -23.39 11.34
CA THR A 166 13.40 -23.35 12.76
C THR A 166 12.22 -23.65 13.69
N GLY A 167 11.01 -23.20 13.36
CA GLY A 167 9.78 -23.50 14.09
C GLY A 167 9.42 -24.99 14.04
N ILE A 168 9.42 -25.59 12.83
CA ILE A 168 9.10 -27.01 12.63
C ILE A 168 10.11 -27.89 13.38
N PHE A 169 11.41 -27.76 13.08
CA PHE A 169 12.43 -28.60 13.71
C PHE A 169 12.57 -28.31 15.21
N GLY A 170 12.44 -27.05 15.63
CA GLY A 170 12.46 -26.68 17.04
C GLY A 170 11.31 -27.30 17.83
N SER A 171 10.11 -27.37 17.23
CA SER A 171 8.94 -27.99 17.86
C SER A 171 9.06 -29.50 18.04
N MET A 172 9.84 -30.18 17.18
CA MET A 172 10.13 -31.61 17.29
C MET A 172 11.04 -31.92 18.49
N VAL A 173 11.92 -30.99 18.88
CA VAL A 173 12.76 -31.11 20.08
C VAL A 173 11.96 -30.74 21.33
N HIS A 174 11.29 -29.58 21.31
CA HIS A 174 10.43 -29.14 22.40
C HIS A 174 9.39 -28.12 21.89
N PRO A 175 8.08 -28.45 21.89
CA PRO A 175 7.03 -27.63 21.25
C PRO A 175 7.01 -26.17 21.69
N VAL A 176 7.07 -25.91 23.00
CA VAL A 176 7.03 -24.54 23.55
C VAL A 176 8.25 -23.72 23.15
N ILE A 177 9.43 -24.34 23.13
CA ILE A 177 10.69 -23.64 22.82
C ILE A 177 10.71 -23.31 21.33
N GLY A 178 10.28 -24.23 20.47
CA GLY A 178 10.14 -23.99 19.02
C GLY A 178 9.24 -22.80 18.71
N ILE A 179 8.09 -22.68 19.36
CA ILE A 179 7.15 -21.56 19.17
C ILE A 179 7.78 -20.24 19.62
N ILE A 180 8.42 -20.20 20.79
CA ILE A 180 9.05 -18.98 21.32
C ILE A 180 10.16 -18.49 20.38
N PHE A 181 11.03 -19.39 19.91
CA PHE A 181 12.11 -19.01 18.99
C PHE A 181 11.57 -18.59 17.62
N ALA A 182 10.54 -19.27 17.09
CA ALA A 182 9.91 -18.87 15.84
C ALA A 182 9.32 -17.46 15.96
N GLY A 183 8.63 -17.14 17.06
CA GLY A 183 8.10 -15.82 17.33
C GLY A 183 9.20 -14.74 17.46
N LEU A 184 10.28 -15.05 18.16
CA LEU A 184 11.42 -14.15 18.32
C LEU A 184 12.10 -13.86 16.98
N PHE A 185 12.38 -14.89 16.18
CA PHE A 185 12.96 -14.72 14.84
C PHE A 185 12.02 -13.95 13.92
N LEU A 186 10.72 -14.25 13.95
CA LEU A 186 9.73 -13.51 13.16
C LEU A 186 9.76 -12.02 13.48
N LEU A 187 9.78 -11.64 14.76
CA LEU A 187 9.87 -10.24 15.17
C LEU A 187 11.21 -9.60 14.74
N ALA A 188 12.32 -10.30 14.95
CA ALA A 188 13.65 -9.81 14.57
C ALA A 188 13.75 -9.56 13.06
N PHE A 189 13.29 -10.51 12.24
CA PHE A 189 13.27 -10.35 10.80
C PHE A 189 12.25 -9.29 10.35
N ALA A 190 11.06 -9.22 10.95
CA ALA A 190 10.08 -8.19 10.60
C ALA A 190 10.64 -6.78 10.79
N VAL A 191 11.36 -6.53 11.88
CA VAL A 191 12.03 -5.24 12.13
C VAL A 191 13.16 -5.00 11.12
N GLY A 192 14.03 -5.99 10.88
CA GLY A 192 15.14 -5.85 9.94
C GLY A 192 14.69 -5.64 8.49
N VAL A 193 13.72 -6.43 8.04
CA VAL A 193 13.08 -6.30 6.72
C VAL A 193 12.38 -4.95 6.59
N GLY A 194 11.55 -4.59 7.58
CA GLY A 194 10.85 -3.30 7.60
C GLY A 194 11.80 -2.12 7.51
N TYR A 195 12.93 -2.18 8.23
CA TYR A 195 13.98 -1.17 8.17
C TYR A 195 14.57 -1.03 6.76
N LEU A 196 14.96 -2.14 6.13
CA LEU A 196 15.52 -2.14 4.77
C LEU A 196 14.52 -1.64 3.73
N LEU A 197 13.28 -2.15 3.77
CA LEU A 197 12.22 -1.73 2.85
C LEU A 197 11.90 -0.25 3.01
N THR A 198 11.84 0.26 4.25
CA THR A 198 11.67 1.69 4.50
C THR A 198 12.76 2.51 3.83
N ARG A 199 14.03 2.09 3.98
CA ARG A 199 15.17 2.80 3.39
C ARG A 199 15.14 2.83 1.87
N TRP A 200 14.69 1.76 1.22
CA TRP A 200 14.59 1.71 -0.23
C TRP A 200 13.29 2.28 -0.79
N SER A 201 12.20 2.34 -0.01
CA SER A 201 10.87 2.75 -0.48
C SER A 201 10.83 4.09 -1.22
N PHE A 202 11.70 5.05 -0.85
CA PHE A 202 11.74 6.38 -1.46
C PHE A 202 12.36 6.43 -2.86
N TYR A 203 12.82 5.29 -3.40
CA TYR A 203 13.21 5.14 -4.82
C TYR A 203 12.11 5.65 -5.75
N PHE A 204 10.86 5.43 -5.34
CA PHE A 204 9.67 5.78 -6.09
C PHE A 204 9.57 7.29 -6.32
N GLY A 205 9.92 8.10 -5.30
CA GLY A 205 9.92 9.55 -5.42
C GLY A 205 10.96 10.08 -6.41
N TYR A 206 12.16 9.50 -6.41
CA TYR A 206 13.20 9.81 -7.40
C TYR A 206 12.82 9.39 -8.82
N THR A 207 12.16 8.23 -8.94
CA THR A 207 11.65 7.77 -10.24
C THR A 207 10.57 8.71 -10.74
N VAL A 208 9.61 9.12 -9.93
CA VAL A 208 8.48 9.93 -10.42
C VAL A 208 8.89 11.38 -10.67
N LEU A 209 9.59 12.02 -9.73
CA LEU A 209 9.81 13.48 -9.74
C LEU A 209 11.18 13.88 -10.30
N GLU A 210 12.23 13.16 -9.94
CA GLU A 210 13.62 13.52 -10.29
C GLU A 210 14.10 12.90 -11.60
N LYS A 211 13.25 12.08 -12.22
CA LYS A 211 13.57 11.34 -13.43
C LYS A 211 14.81 10.45 -13.30
N LYS A 212 15.13 9.97 -12.10
CA LYS A 212 16.22 9.02 -11.84
C LYS A 212 15.67 7.64 -11.52
N ALA A 213 16.01 6.65 -12.36
CA ALA A 213 15.64 5.25 -12.18
C ALA A 213 16.92 4.40 -12.15
N PRO A 214 17.07 3.42 -11.24
CA PRO A 214 16.04 2.93 -10.31
C PRO A 214 15.88 3.74 -9.02
N GLY A 215 16.80 4.63 -8.67
CA GLY A 215 16.65 5.55 -7.53
C GLY A 215 16.92 4.93 -6.14
N PHE A 216 17.39 3.69 -6.05
CA PHE A 216 17.63 3.01 -4.77
C PHE A 216 18.80 3.61 -3.99
N SER A 217 19.89 3.97 -4.67
CA SER A 217 21.06 4.60 -4.04
C SER A 217 20.68 5.97 -3.46
N GLU A 218 19.90 6.74 -4.21
CA GLU A 218 19.38 8.04 -3.77
C GLU A 218 18.37 7.89 -2.62
N SER A 219 17.54 6.86 -2.63
CA SER A 219 16.66 6.54 -1.49
C SER A 219 17.45 6.23 -0.22
N TRP A 220 18.57 5.50 -0.37
CA TRP A 220 19.43 5.13 0.75
C TRP A 220 20.10 6.34 1.41
N THR A 221 20.60 7.27 0.60
CA THR A 221 21.16 8.53 1.10
C THR A 221 20.06 9.40 1.71
N LEU A 222 18.92 9.53 1.03
CA LEU A 222 17.76 10.32 1.47
C LEU A 222 17.27 9.94 2.87
N THR A 223 17.35 8.66 3.24
CA THR A 223 16.89 8.14 4.53
C THR A 223 17.96 8.12 5.62
N GLN A 224 19.21 8.49 5.30
CA GLN A 224 20.34 8.43 6.22
C GLN A 224 20.10 9.31 7.46
N GLY A 225 20.35 8.75 8.65
CA GLY A 225 20.17 9.44 9.93
C GLY A 225 18.73 9.48 10.47
N ARG A 226 17.71 9.10 9.68
CA ARG A 226 16.30 9.11 10.12
C ARG A 226 15.49 7.86 9.76
N SER A 227 16.14 6.78 9.33
CA SER A 227 15.46 5.56 8.88
C SER A 227 14.52 4.97 9.95
N TRP A 228 14.91 4.96 11.23
CA TRP A 228 14.06 4.51 12.34
C TRP A 228 12.81 5.35 12.55
N HIS A 229 12.92 6.67 12.35
CA HIS A 229 11.77 7.56 12.44
C HIS A 229 10.78 7.29 11.30
N MET A 230 11.29 7.08 10.08
CA MET A 230 10.47 6.73 8.92
C MET A 230 9.81 5.36 9.09
N LEU A 231 10.53 4.40 9.66
CA LEU A 231 9.99 3.07 9.96
C LEU A 231 8.83 3.16 10.94
N LEU A 232 8.97 3.97 11.99
CA LEU A 232 7.89 4.19 12.97
C LEU A 232 6.67 4.88 12.35
N ILE A 233 6.88 5.86 11.46
CA ILE A 233 5.76 6.51 10.74
C ILE A 233 5.05 5.50 9.83
N TYR A 234 5.79 4.69 9.07
CA TYR A 234 5.19 3.61 8.26
C TYR A 234 4.45 2.61 9.14
N ALA A 235 5.03 2.18 10.26
CA ALA A 235 4.40 1.25 11.19
C ALA A 235 3.07 1.80 11.72
N LEU A 236 3.02 3.08 12.12
CA LEU A 236 1.78 3.74 12.56
C LEU A 236 0.77 3.85 11.40
N LEU A 237 1.21 4.23 10.21
CA LEU A 237 0.33 4.35 9.04
C LEU A 237 -0.26 2.99 8.64
N PHE A 238 0.56 1.94 8.63
CA PHE A 238 0.11 0.57 8.36
C PHE A 238 -0.78 0.02 9.47
N LEU A 239 -0.54 0.37 10.74
CA LEU A 239 -1.42 0.01 11.85
C LEU A 239 -2.80 0.65 11.68
N ILE A 240 -2.87 1.94 11.32
CA ILE A 240 -4.16 2.61 11.08
C ILE A 240 -4.88 2.00 9.88
N ILE A 241 -4.17 1.80 8.76
CA ILE A 241 -4.73 1.16 7.57
C ILE A 241 -5.21 -0.26 7.90
N GLY A 242 -4.41 -1.04 8.62
CA GLY A 242 -4.73 -2.41 9.01
C GLY A 242 -5.97 -2.51 9.89
N ILE A 243 -6.11 -1.64 10.90
CA ILE A 243 -7.30 -1.60 11.77
C ILE A 243 -8.55 -1.27 10.94
N VAL A 244 -8.47 -0.28 10.04
CA VAL A 244 -9.60 0.11 9.19
C VAL A 244 -9.98 -1.02 8.22
N SER A 245 -9.00 -1.61 7.53
CA SER A 245 -9.22 -2.73 6.62
C SER A 245 -9.82 -3.93 7.35
N PHE A 246 -9.26 -4.30 8.51
CA PHE A 246 -9.76 -5.41 9.31
C PHE A 246 -11.21 -5.17 9.78
N ALA A 247 -11.54 -3.97 10.25
CA ALA A 247 -12.90 -3.65 10.66
C ALA A 247 -13.90 -3.77 9.50
N ILE A 248 -13.52 -3.30 8.30
CA ILE A 248 -14.37 -3.41 7.10
C ILE A 248 -14.49 -4.88 6.67
N GLU A 249 -13.39 -5.61 6.63
CA GLU A 249 -13.34 -7.02 6.23
C GLU A 249 -14.17 -7.90 7.15
N MET A 250 -14.00 -7.76 8.47
CA MET A 250 -14.79 -8.48 9.45
C MET A 250 -16.29 -8.16 9.31
N THR A 251 -16.63 -6.87 9.21
CA THR A 251 -18.05 -6.47 9.12
C THR A 251 -18.69 -6.95 7.82
N ALA A 252 -18.02 -6.74 6.69
CA ALA A 252 -18.52 -7.15 5.38
C ALA A 252 -18.54 -8.68 5.24
N GLY A 253 -17.53 -9.39 5.75
CA GLY A 253 -17.44 -10.85 5.70
C GLY A 253 -18.54 -11.52 6.52
N LEU A 254 -18.84 -10.99 7.71
CA LEU A 254 -19.96 -11.47 8.53
C LEU A 254 -21.31 -11.32 7.81
N LEU A 255 -21.53 -10.20 7.12
CA LEU A 255 -22.81 -9.90 6.48
C LEU A 255 -22.96 -10.58 5.11
N LEU A 256 -21.89 -10.59 4.31
CA LEU A 256 -21.94 -10.91 2.89
C LEU A 256 -21.20 -12.20 2.52
N GLY A 257 -20.45 -12.81 3.45
CA GLY A 257 -19.64 -14.00 3.18
C GLY A 257 -18.67 -13.80 2.01
N GLY A 258 -18.28 -14.89 1.35
CA GLY A 258 -17.44 -14.87 0.15
C GLY A 258 -18.18 -14.45 -1.13
N SER A 259 -19.05 -13.44 -1.09
CA SER A 259 -19.81 -12.97 -2.27
C SER A 259 -19.06 -11.93 -3.09
N VAL A 260 -19.48 -11.70 -4.34
CA VAL A 260 -18.87 -10.68 -5.20
C VAL A 260 -19.05 -9.28 -4.62
N LEU A 261 -20.17 -8.99 -3.96
CA LEU A 261 -20.38 -7.72 -3.29
C LEU A 261 -19.39 -7.49 -2.14
N PHE A 262 -19.04 -8.55 -1.39
CA PHE A 262 -17.98 -8.49 -0.38
C PHE A 262 -16.64 -8.07 -1.01
N ASP A 263 -16.24 -8.70 -2.12
CA ASP A 263 -15.01 -8.37 -2.83
C ASP A 263 -15.02 -6.94 -3.37
N ILE A 264 -16.15 -6.46 -3.89
CA ILE A 264 -16.30 -5.06 -4.32
C ILE A 264 -16.06 -4.10 -3.15
N ILE A 265 -16.64 -4.38 -1.99
CA ILE A 265 -16.47 -3.54 -0.79
C ILE A 265 -15.01 -3.54 -0.33
N LEU A 266 -14.36 -4.72 -0.28
CA LEU A 266 -12.95 -4.83 0.07
C LEU A 266 -12.05 -4.10 -0.91
N ASN A 267 -12.32 -4.21 -2.21
CA ASN A 267 -11.58 -3.53 -3.25
C ASN A 267 -11.71 -2.00 -3.14
N LEU A 268 -12.91 -1.49 -2.85
CA LEU A 268 -13.13 -0.06 -2.58
C LEU A 268 -12.43 0.40 -1.30
N ALA A 269 -12.44 -0.41 -0.23
CA ALA A 269 -11.73 -0.10 1.00
C ALA A 269 -10.21 -0.05 0.75
N THR A 270 -9.67 -1.04 0.05
CA THR A 270 -8.27 -1.13 -0.37
C THR A 270 -7.86 0.06 -1.22
N LEU A 271 -8.73 0.51 -2.12
CA LEU A 271 -8.52 1.69 -2.94
C LEU A 271 -8.29 2.94 -2.06
N VAL A 272 -9.18 3.16 -1.09
CA VAL A 272 -9.12 4.31 -0.18
C VAL A 272 -7.90 4.25 0.73
N THR A 273 -7.61 3.09 1.31
CA THR A 273 -6.45 2.92 2.21
C THR A 273 -5.11 3.01 1.47
N THR A 274 -5.04 2.49 0.25
CA THR A 274 -3.86 2.63 -0.62
C THR A 274 -3.64 4.09 -1.03
N CYS A 275 -4.71 4.83 -1.31
CA CYS A 275 -4.64 6.26 -1.53
C CYS A 275 -4.04 7.00 -0.31
N LEU A 276 -4.54 6.70 0.91
CA LEU A 276 -3.99 7.25 2.15
C LEU A 276 -2.50 6.92 2.31
N TYR A 277 -2.10 5.68 2.00
CA TYR A 277 -0.69 5.27 1.99
C TYR A 277 0.16 6.16 1.09
N TYR A 278 -0.24 6.39 -0.17
CA TYR A 278 0.55 7.21 -1.10
C TYR A 278 0.56 8.71 -0.74
N VAL A 279 -0.49 9.22 -0.11
CA VAL A 279 -0.46 10.58 0.46
C VAL A 279 0.58 10.65 1.59
N GLY A 280 0.57 9.68 2.51
CA GLY A 280 1.54 9.61 3.61
C GLY A 280 2.97 9.45 3.13
N PHE A 281 3.18 8.55 2.15
CA PHE A 281 4.44 8.40 1.42
C PHE A 281 4.93 9.74 0.87
N SER A 282 4.04 10.50 0.20
CA SER A 282 4.39 11.78 -0.40
C SER A 282 4.82 12.81 0.64
N VAL A 283 4.12 12.89 1.77
CA VAL A 283 4.48 13.79 2.88
C VAL A 283 5.85 13.42 3.45
N MET A 284 6.11 12.13 3.69
CA MET A 284 7.41 11.66 4.18
C MET A 284 8.54 11.95 3.17
N TYR A 285 8.30 11.72 1.89
CA TYR A 285 9.29 11.99 0.83
C TYR A 285 9.68 13.47 0.80
N PHE A 286 8.71 14.38 0.86
CA PHE A 286 8.99 15.81 0.87
C PHE A 286 9.62 16.30 2.18
N ASP A 287 9.27 15.70 3.33
CA ASP A 287 9.94 16.00 4.61
C ASP A 287 11.43 15.63 4.57
N LEU A 288 11.76 14.42 4.09
CA LEU A 288 13.15 14.00 3.93
C LEU A 288 13.91 14.87 2.94
N LYS A 289 13.25 15.20 1.82
CA LYS A 289 13.87 16.02 0.78
C LYS A 289 14.13 17.45 1.23
N GLY A 290 13.22 18.05 2.00
CA GLY A 290 13.46 19.36 2.60
C GLY A 290 14.67 19.36 3.55
N ARG A 291 14.91 18.24 4.26
CA ARG A 291 16.01 18.10 5.22
C ARG A 291 17.39 17.87 4.59
N GLN A 292 17.49 17.01 3.58
CA GLN A 292 18.77 16.62 3.00
C GLN A 292 19.08 17.27 1.65
N GLY A 293 18.06 17.75 0.94
CA GLY A 293 18.20 18.24 -0.43
C GLY A 293 18.68 19.67 -0.59
N GLY A 294 18.92 20.41 0.50
CA GLY A 294 19.29 21.83 0.43
C GLY A 294 18.19 22.74 -0.13
N ASP A 295 16.97 22.24 -0.35
CA ASP A 295 15.81 23.06 -0.75
C ASP A 295 15.53 24.16 0.28
N ASP A 296 15.87 23.93 1.56
CA ASP A 296 15.82 24.94 2.63
C ASP A 296 16.78 26.12 2.33
N LEU A 297 18.02 25.84 1.90
CA LEU A 297 19.01 26.85 1.49
C LEU A 297 18.54 27.64 0.25
N ASN A 298 17.96 26.98 -0.75
CA ASN A 298 17.42 27.67 -1.92
C ASN A 298 16.22 28.56 -1.56
N SER A 299 15.37 28.11 -0.64
CA SER A 299 14.26 28.94 -0.14
C SER A 299 14.74 30.13 0.69
N MET A 300 15.81 29.98 1.48
CA MET A 300 16.45 31.08 2.20
C MET A 300 17.12 32.07 1.25
N ILE A 301 17.71 31.61 0.15
CA ILE A 301 18.30 32.49 -0.89
C ILE A 301 17.20 33.24 -1.65
N GLU A 302 16.09 32.57 -2.01
CA GLU A 302 14.93 33.23 -2.64
C GLU A 302 14.32 34.29 -1.74
N ASP A 303 14.12 34.00 -0.45
CA ASP A 303 13.60 34.98 0.51
C ASP A 303 14.58 36.16 0.70
N TYR A 304 15.89 35.91 0.70
CA TYR A 304 16.90 36.98 0.76
C TYR A 304 16.85 37.88 -0.49
N SER A 305 16.66 37.28 -1.68
CA SER A 305 16.56 38.02 -2.95
C SER A 305 15.27 38.80 -3.13
N ARG A 306 14.24 38.56 -2.30
CA ARG A 306 12.97 39.33 -2.30
C ARG A 306 12.96 40.49 -1.30
N VAL A 307 13.92 40.53 -0.39
CA VAL A 307 14.06 41.58 0.63
C VAL A 307 15.02 42.70 0.19
N GLN A 308 15.76 42.48 -0.91
CA GLN A 308 16.47 43.53 -1.66
C GLN A 308 15.62 44.07 -2.81
#